data_AF-A0A6A0AIB5-F1
#
_entry.id   AF-A0A6A0AIB5-F1
#
_cell.length_a   1.000
_cell.length_b   1.000
_cell.length_c   1.000
_cell.angle_alpha   90.00
_cell.angle_beta   90.00
_cell.angle_gamma   90.00
#
_symmetry.space_group_name_H-M   'P 1'
#
loop_
_entity.id
_entity.type
_entity.pdbx_description
1 polymer ?
#
loop_
_entity_poly.entity_id
_entity_poly.type
_entity_poly.pdbx_seq_one_letter_code
_entity_poly.pdbx_strand_id
1 'polypeptide(L)'
;NWRPDAASWPGGGVWEYLGRLVEEVVPWLTQAYALSPRACDRILGGSSFGGIATLCAAMRYPQVWGASLVESPSLWIDKGNFLATTITQH
;
A
#
# COMPACT_ATOMS: atom_id res chain seq x y z
N ASN A 1 -14.41 18.81 7.41
CA ASN A 1 -15.10 17.93 6.45
C ASN A 1 -14.93 16.47 6.85
N TRP A 2 -15.91 15.94 7.58
CA TRP A 2 -15.96 14.52 7.97
C TRP A 2 -16.96 13.82 7.03
N ARG A 3 -16.54 12.69 6.43
CA ARG A 3 -17.28 11.91 5.43
C ARG A 3 -17.76 10.60 6.06
N PRO A 4 -18.99 10.53 6.61
CA PRO A 4 -19.52 9.33 7.28
C PRO A 4 -19.65 8.11 6.37
N ASP A 5 -19.72 8.32 5.05
CA ASP A 5 -19.87 7.29 4.03
C ASP A 5 -18.59 6.48 3.78
N ALA A 6 -17.42 6.98 4.23
CA ALA A 6 -16.14 6.31 4.06
C ALA A 6 -16.10 4.89 4.68
N ALA A 7 -16.90 4.65 5.73
CA ALA A 7 -17.02 3.32 6.34
C ALA A 7 -17.80 2.31 5.47
N SER A 8 -18.55 2.78 4.48
CA SER A 8 -19.39 1.99 3.57
C SER A 8 -18.80 1.82 2.18
N TRP A 9 -17.65 2.45 1.90
CA TRP A 9 -16.97 2.27 0.63
C TRP A 9 -16.55 0.80 0.48
N PRO A 10 -16.71 0.21 -0.72
CA PRO A 10 -16.32 -1.18 -0.93
C PRO A 10 -14.81 -1.32 -0.65
N GLY A 11 -14.48 -1.99 0.47
CA GLY A 11 -13.12 -2.42 0.76
C GLY A 11 -12.66 -3.49 -0.23
N GLY A 12 -11.35 -3.66 -0.41
CA GLY A 12 -10.77 -4.78 -1.17
C GLY A 12 -9.89 -4.40 -2.37
N GLY A 13 -9.87 -3.14 -2.80
CA GLY A 13 -9.07 -2.70 -3.96
C GLY A 13 -7.56 -2.59 -3.72
N VAL A 14 -7.08 -2.81 -2.49
CA VAL A 14 -5.66 -2.58 -2.14
C VAL A 14 -4.73 -3.53 -2.89
N TRP A 15 -5.14 -4.77 -3.12
CA TRP A 15 -4.30 -5.76 -3.80
C TRP A 15 -4.17 -5.47 -5.29
N GLU A 16 -5.27 -5.11 -5.95
CA GLU A 16 -5.24 -4.70 -7.35
C GLU A 16 -4.41 -3.41 -7.52
N TYR A 17 -4.61 -2.43 -6.62
CA TYR A 17 -3.81 -1.22 -6.59
C TYR A 17 -2.30 -1.49 -6.47
N LEU A 18 -1.91 -2.32 -5.50
CA LEU A 18 -0.51 -2.68 -5.30
C LEU A 18 0.06 -3.51 -6.45
N GLY A 19 -0.75 -4.40 -7.05
CA GLY A 19 -0.39 -5.13 -8.26
C GLY A 19 -0.03 -4.18 -9.40
N ARG A 20 -0.88 -3.19 -9.70
CA ARG A 20 -0.59 -2.18 -10.73
C ARG A 20 0.65 -1.35 -10.41
N LEU A 21 0.89 -1.02 -9.14
CA LEU A 21 2.13 -0.31 -8.77
C LEU A 21 3.37 -1.13 -9.12
N VAL A 22 3.36 -2.43 -8.82
CA VAL A 22 4.50 -3.32 -8.99
C VAL A 22 4.71 -3.73 -10.46
N GLU A 23 3.63 -4.02 -11.17
CA GLU A 23 3.67 -4.61 -12.51
C GLU A 23 3.72 -3.54 -13.61
N GLU A 24 3.20 -2.34 -13.36
CA GLU A 24 3.09 -1.28 -14.37
C GLU A 24 3.90 -0.04 -13.99
N VAL A 25 3.61 0.55 -12.82
CA VAL A 25 4.13 1.88 -12.47
C VAL A 25 5.63 1.85 -12.20
N VAL A 26 6.10 0.92 -11.38
CA VAL A 26 7.52 0.79 -11.04
C VAL A 26 8.38 0.49 -12.28
N PRO A 27 8.02 -0.48 -13.15
CA PRO A 27 8.73 -0.71 -14.40
C PRO A 27 8.74 0.51 -15.31
N TRP A 28 7.59 1.17 -15.49
CA TRP A 28 7.49 2.37 -16.31
C TRP A 28 8.40 3.49 -15.81
N LEU A 29 8.41 3.76 -14.49
CA LEU A 29 9.28 4.76 -13.87
C LEU A 29 10.77 4.41 -14.05
N THR A 30 11.14 3.14 -13.89
CA THR A 30 12.53 2.69 -14.01
C THR A 30 13.02 2.72 -15.46
N GLN A 31 12.12 2.61 -16.44
CA GLN A 31 12.44 2.78 -17.85
C GLN A 31 12.55 4.26 -18.25
N ALA A 32 11.65 5.10 -17.73
CA ALA A 32 11.58 6.51 -18.08
C ALA A 32 12.66 7.36 -17.39
N TYR A 33 13.12 6.92 -16.22
CA TYR A 33 14.06 7.66 -15.37
C TYR A 33 15.21 6.76 -14.91
N ALA A 34 16.39 7.34 -14.67
CA ALA A 34 17.56 6.64 -14.14
C ALA A 34 17.41 6.34 -12.63
N LEU A 35 16.39 5.56 -12.26
CA LEU A 35 16.13 5.11 -10.89
C LEU A 35 16.95 3.86 -10.57
N SER A 36 17.25 3.67 -9.28
CA SER A 36 17.88 2.42 -8.84
C SER A 36 16.94 1.22 -9.07
N PRO A 37 17.45 0.10 -9.61
CA PRO A 37 16.68 -1.13 -9.74
C PRO A 37 16.56 -1.88 -8.40
N ARG A 38 17.34 -1.51 -7.38
CA ARG A 38 17.43 -2.22 -6.12
C ARG A 38 16.26 -1.85 -5.21
N ALA A 39 15.63 -2.86 -4.62
CA ALA A 39 14.55 -2.65 -3.65
C ALA A 39 14.97 -1.79 -2.45
N CYS A 40 16.19 -1.99 -1.94
CA CYS A 40 16.73 -1.24 -0.79
C CYS A 40 16.77 0.28 -0.99
N ASP A 41 16.78 0.74 -2.24
CA ASP A 41 16.85 2.16 -2.58
C ASP A 41 15.46 2.75 -2.87
N ARG A 42 14.40 1.94 -2.75
CA ARG A 42 13.03 2.31 -3.07
C ARG A 42 12.15 2.27 -1.82
N ILE A 43 11.48 3.39 -1.56
CA ILE A 43 10.61 3.59 -0.40
C ILE A 43 9.19 3.85 -0.88
N LEU A 44 8.21 3.15 -0.30
CA LEU A 44 6.80 3.49 -0.45
C LEU A 44 6.31 4.25 0.78
N GLY A 45 5.55 5.33 0.59
CA GLY A 45 5.04 6.14 1.67
C GLY A 45 3.55 6.42 1.51
N GLY A 46 2.82 6.46 2.62
CA GLY A 46 1.40 6.75 2.61
C GLY A 46 0.84 7.12 3.98
N SER A 47 -0.21 7.95 3.95
CA SER A 47 -0.91 8.40 5.14
C SER A 47 -2.37 7.93 5.17
N SER A 48 -2.98 7.79 6.35
CA SER A 48 -4.39 7.39 6.50
C SER A 48 -4.67 6.05 5.79
N PHE A 49 -5.52 6.05 4.75
CA PHE A 49 -5.76 4.85 3.94
C PHE A 49 -4.51 4.43 3.14
N GLY A 50 -3.73 5.39 2.66
CA GLY A 50 -2.45 5.11 2.00
C GLY A 50 -1.42 4.50 2.95
N GLY A 51 -1.50 4.77 4.25
CA GLY A 51 -0.67 4.13 5.27
C GLY A 51 -0.95 2.62 5.38
N ILE A 52 -2.22 2.23 5.28
CA ILE A 52 -2.63 0.82 5.23
C ILE A 52 -2.09 0.16 3.95
N ALA A 53 -2.28 0.79 2.79
CA ALA A 53 -1.76 0.27 1.53
C ALA A 53 -0.23 0.12 1.55
N THR A 54 0.47 1.07 2.16
CA THR A 54 1.93 1.03 2.34
C THR A 54 2.35 -0.12 3.24
N LEU A 55 1.64 -0.38 4.33
CA LEU A 55 1.89 -1.54 5.19
C LEU A 55 1.67 -2.87 4.44
N CYS A 56 0.58 -2.98 3.69
CA CYS A 56 0.32 -4.15 2.85
C CYS A 56 1.42 -4.37 1.80
N ALA A 57 1.92 -3.29 1.19
CA ALA A 57 3.01 -3.36 0.22
C ALA A 57 4.32 -3.84 0.85
N ALA A 58 4.66 -3.37 2.05
CA ALA A 58 5.86 -3.78 2.77
C ALA A 58 5.86 -5.29 3.07
N MET A 59 4.69 -5.85 3.41
CA MET A 59 4.54 -7.29 3.68
C MET A 59 4.51 -8.13 2.40
N ARG A 60 3.79 -7.69 1.37
CA ARG A 60 3.54 -8.49 0.17
C ARG A 60 4.62 -8.37 -0.90
N TYR A 61 5.31 -7.23 -0.96
CA TYR A 61 6.30 -6.90 -2.00
C TYR A 61 7.64 -6.41 -1.43
N PRO A 62 8.27 -7.10 -0.46
CA PRO A 62 9.57 -6.70 0.09
C PRO A 62 10.69 -6.73 -0.97
N GLN A 63 10.52 -7.48 -2.05
CA GLN A 63 11.42 -7.50 -3.20
C GLN A 63 11.33 -6.24 -4.08
N VAL A 64 10.34 -5.37 -3.85
CA VAL A 64 10.14 -4.13 -4.61
C VAL A 64 10.44 -2.90 -3.76
N TRP A 65 10.12 -2.95 -2.47
CA TRP A 65 10.25 -1.85 -1.51
C TRP A 65 11.15 -2.27 -0.35
N GLY A 66 12.27 -1.57 -0.17
CA GLY A 66 13.24 -1.86 0.89
C GLY A 66 12.96 -1.11 2.20
N ALA A 67 12.14 -0.07 2.14
CA ALA A 67 11.66 0.65 3.32
C ALA A 67 10.25 1.21 3.06
N SER A 68 9.58 1.60 4.15
CA SER A 68 8.22 2.13 4.10
C SER A 68 8.02 3.25 5.11
N LEU A 69 7.35 4.31 4.68
CA LEU A 69 6.94 5.42 5.54
C LEU A 69 5.42 5.37 5.74
N VAL A 70 5.00 4.86 6.90
CA VAL A 70 3.58 4.69 7.23
C VAL A 70 3.17 5.77 8.22
N GLU A 71 2.28 6.67 7.79
CA GLU A 71 1.80 7.75 8.64
C GLU A 71 0.32 7.55 9.00
N SER A 72 0.00 7.62 10.29
CA SER A 72 -1.39 7.60 10.80
C SER A 72 -2.31 6.61 10.06
N PRO A 73 -1.94 5.31 9.97
CA PRO A 73 -2.71 4.36 9.18
C PRO A 73 -4.12 4.24 9.75
N SER A 74 -5.13 4.30 8.88
CA SER A 74 -6.55 4.29 9.26
C SER A 74 -7.04 2.88 9.65
N LEU A 75 -6.35 2.25 10.61
CA LEU A 75 -6.55 0.87 11.06
C LEU A 75 -7.97 0.59 11.58
N TRP A 76 -8.72 1.65 11.91
CA TRP A 76 -10.11 1.59 12.35
C TRP A 76 -11.13 1.36 11.22
N ILE A 77 -10.72 1.45 9.95
CA ILE A 77 -11.58 1.08 8.81
C ILE A 77 -11.97 -0.40 8.95
N ASP A 78 -13.19 -0.74 8.51
CA ASP A 78 -13.78 -2.08 8.67
C ASP A 78 -13.88 -2.54 10.16
N LYS A 79 -14.23 -1.61 11.06
CA LYS A 79 -14.36 -1.84 12.51
C LYS A 79 -13.09 -2.42 13.18
N GLY A 80 -11.90 -2.18 12.61
CA GLY A 80 -10.65 -2.73 13.12
C GLY A 80 -10.35 -4.16 12.67
N ASN A 81 -11.23 -4.79 11.87
CA ASN A 81 -10.99 -6.11 11.30
C ASN A 81 -10.09 -6.08 10.07
N PHE A 82 -9.76 -4.90 9.53
CA PHE A 82 -8.94 -4.80 8.33
C PHE A 82 -7.58 -5.51 8.51
N LEU A 83 -6.88 -5.28 9.61
CA LEU A 83 -5.61 -5.95 9.91
C LEU A 83 -5.80 -7.47 10.08
N ALA A 84 -6.82 -7.88 10.84
CA ALA A 84 -7.08 -9.29 11.11
C ALA A 84 -7.43 -10.07 9.83
N THR A 85 -8.27 -9.52 8.97
CA THR A 85 -8.68 -10.17 7.72
C THR A 85 -7.55 -10.16 6.69
N THR A 86 -6.78 -9.07 6.60
CA THR A 86 -5.75 -8.87 5.57
C THR A 86 -4.45 -9.62 5.88
N ILE A 87 -4.07 -9.75 7.15
CA ILE A 87 -2.86 -10.48 7.57
C ILE A 87 -3.11 -11.99 7.66
N THR A 88 -4.34 -12.43 7.96
CA THR A 88 -4.62 -13.86 8.19
C THR A 88 -5.02 -14.61 6.92
N GLN A 89 -5.39 -13.92 5.83
CA GLN A 89 -5.84 -14.56 4.58
C GLN A 89 -4.75 -14.69 3.50
N HIS A 90 -3.52 -14.20 3.74
CA HIS A 90 -2.39 -14.27 2.80
C HIS A 90 -1.06 -14.47 3.50
#